data_AF-A0A660NL05-F1
#
_entry.id   AF-A0A660NL05-F1
#
_cell.length_a   1.000
_cell.length_b   1.000
_cell.length_c   1.000
_cell.angle_alpha   90.00
_cell.angle_beta   90.00
_cell.angle_gamma   90.00
#
_symmetry.space_group_name_H-M   'P 1'
#
loop_
_entity.id
_entity.type
_entity.pdbx_description
1 polymer ?
#
loop_
_entity_poly.entity_id
_entity_poly.type
_entity_poly.pdbx_seq_one_letter_code
_entity_poly.pdbx_strand_id
1 'polypeptide(L)'
;MNTHSLNDDDPLARQKPPRRTNEPVVWSLFGAGGVLSAMAGPMLILITCVLVPLGILLPTETLGYERVLGFVRWWPGALAILAVVSLFMFHAMHRLCHSLHDFGFHTGRGAQLVCYGFAALITIICALVLRSLQ
;
A
#
# COMPACT_ATOMS: atom_id res chain seq x y z
N MET A 1 42.24 -6.84 45.52
CA MET A 1 41.10 -5.92 45.62
C MET A 1 41.25 -4.89 44.50
N ASN A 2 40.93 -5.28 43.27
CA ASN A 2 41.15 -4.41 42.11
C ASN A 2 39.87 -3.65 41.83
N THR A 3 39.81 -2.41 42.31
CA THR A 3 38.87 -1.40 41.86
C THR A 3 39.26 -1.01 40.45
N HIS A 4 38.82 -1.80 39.47
CA HIS A 4 38.80 -1.37 38.07
C HIS A 4 37.84 -0.20 38.01
N SER A 5 38.38 1.02 38.07
CA SER A 5 37.62 2.25 37.90
C SER A 5 36.90 2.16 36.57
N LEU A 6 35.56 2.13 36.62
CA LEU A 6 34.72 2.35 35.46
C LEU A 6 35.18 3.67 34.84
N ASN A 7 35.83 3.57 33.69
CA ASN A 7 36.33 4.71 32.96
C ASN A 7 35.10 5.41 32.37
N ASP A 8 34.70 6.56 32.93
CA ASP A 8 33.53 7.34 32.49
C ASP A 8 33.67 7.87 31.03
N ASP A 9 34.83 7.63 30.41
CA ASP A 9 35.18 7.97 29.04
C ASP A 9 34.93 6.84 28.03
N ASP A 10 34.32 5.70 28.42
CA ASP A 10 33.96 4.66 27.46
C ASP A 10 32.93 5.21 26.43
N PRO A 11 33.31 5.39 25.15
CA PRO A 11 32.40 5.90 24.13
C PRO A 11 31.22 4.95 23.87
N LEU A 12 31.31 3.69 24.31
CA LEU A 12 30.23 2.71 24.24
C LEU A 12 29.20 2.91 25.36
N ALA A 13 29.56 3.56 26.48
CA ALA A 13 28.65 3.82 27.59
C ALA A 13 27.59 4.91 27.28
N ARG A 14 27.81 5.74 26.26
CA ARG A 14 26.91 6.82 25.82
C ARG A 14 26.04 6.50 24.60
N GLN A 15 26.06 5.28 24.09
CA GLN A 15 25.22 4.94 22.94
C GLN A 15 23.79 4.63 23.38
N LYS A 16 22.91 5.62 23.23
CA LYS A 16 21.46 5.41 23.37
C LYS A 16 21.04 4.36 22.33
N PRO A 17 20.34 3.27 22.73
CA PRO A 17 19.93 2.24 21.78
C PRO A 17 19.10 2.89 20.67
N PRO A 18 19.33 2.51 19.39
CA PRO A 18 18.62 3.10 18.27
C PRO A 18 17.12 2.96 18.46
N ARG A 19 16.38 4.05 18.22
CA ARG A 19 14.93 4.07 18.36
C ARG A 19 14.33 3.14 17.31
N ARG A 20 13.45 2.23 17.73
CA ARG A 20 12.76 1.32 16.80
C ARG A 20 11.86 2.11 15.87
N THR A 21 12.13 2.02 14.58
CA THR A 21 11.31 2.65 13.53
C THR A 21 10.21 1.68 13.08
N ASN A 22 9.05 2.23 12.72
CA ASN A 22 7.89 1.51 12.18
C ASN A 22 7.98 1.19 10.68
N GLU A 23 9.11 1.49 10.05
CA GLU A 23 9.45 1.18 8.67
C GLU A 23 9.20 -0.27 8.21
N PRO A 24 9.47 -1.35 8.98
CA PRO A 24 9.30 -2.71 8.47
C PRO A 24 7.85 -3.07 8.16
N VAL A 25 6.87 -2.46 8.84
CA VAL A 25 5.44 -2.66 8.53
C VAL A 25 5.09 -1.99 7.21
N VAL A 26 5.58 -0.77 6.98
CA VAL A 26 5.34 -0.04 5.73
C VAL A 26 5.97 -0.78 4.54
N TRP A 27 7.16 -1.33 4.74
CA TRP A 27 7.88 -2.10 3.72
C TRP A 27 7.18 -3.40 3.36
N SER A 28 6.54 -4.09 4.31
CA SER A 28 5.82 -5.33 4.03
C SER A 28 4.57 -5.08 3.17
N LEU A 29 3.81 -4.02 3.46
CA LEU A 29 2.67 -3.57 2.64
C LEU A 29 3.12 -3.14 1.24
N PHE A 30 4.22 -2.40 1.14
CA PHE A 30 4.81 -2.00 -0.14
C PHE A 30 5.25 -3.21 -0.98
N GLY A 31 5.93 -4.18 -0.36
CA GLY A 31 6.41 -5.40 -1.02
C GLY A 31 5.26 -6.27 -1.52
N ALA A 32 4.24 -6.51 -0.68
CA ALA A 32 3.06 -7.26 -1.07
C ALA A 32 2.31 -6.59 -2.22
N GLY A 33 2.13 -5.26 -2.18
CA GLY A 33 1.53 -4.52 -3.29
C GLY A 33 2.39 -4.50 -4.55
N GLY A 34 3.71 -4.52 -4.41
CA GLY A 34 4.65 -4.62 -5.54
C GLY A 34 4.47 -5.92 -6.30
N VAL A 35 4.48 -7.05 -5.59
CA VAL A 35 4.27 -8.38 -6.19
C VAL A 35 2.88 -8.46 -6.84
N LEU A 36 1.84 -8.02 -6.15
CA LEU A 36 0.49 -8.02 -6.69
C LEU A 36 0.38 -7.16 -7.96
N SER A 37 0.99 -5.97 -7.96
CA SER A 37 0.97 -5.07 -9.11
C SER A 37 1.75 -5.62 -10.30
N ALA A 38 2.86 -6.30 -10.07
CA ALA A 38 3.62 -6.94 -11.13
C ALA A 38 2.87 -8.13 -11.77
N MET A 39 2.14 -8.90 -10.96
CA MET A 39 1.40 -10.08 -11.45
C MET A 39 0.06 -9.71 -12.08
N ALA A 40 -0.75 -8.91 -11.39
CA ALA A 40 -2.12 -8.61 -11.78
C ALA A 40 -2.28 -7.25 -12.48
N GLY A 41 -1.37 -6.30 -12.26
CA GLY A 41 -1.48 -4.93 -12.79
C GLY A 41 -1.60 -4.88 -14.32
N PRO A 42 -0.71 -5.52 -15.10
CA PRO A 42 -0.81 -5.51 -16.56
C PRO A 42 -2.16 -6.07 -17.04
N MET A 43 -2.62 -7.16 -16.44
CA MET A 43 -3.86 -7.81 -16.88
C MET A 43 -5.11 -7.03 -16.45
N LEU A 44 -5.11 -6.41 -15.26
CA LEU A 44 -6.19 -5.54 -14.80
C LEU A 44 -6.35 -4.31 -15.69
N ILE A 45 -5.25 -3.67 -16.08
CA ILE A 45 -5.27 -2.54 -17.02
C ILE A 45 -5.75 -3.00 -18.39
N LEU A 46 -5.24 -4.13 -18.88
CA LEU A 46 -5.60 -4.67 -20.18
C LEU A 46 -7.11 -4.97 -20.26
N ILE A 47 -7.68 -5.65 -19.26
CA ILE A 47 -9.12 -5.97 -19.24
C ILE A 47 -9.98 -4.71 -19.08
N THR A 48 -9.68 -3.86 -18.08
CA THR A 48 -10.57 -2.75 -17.71
C THR A 48 -10.44 -1.54 -18.62
N CYS A 49 -9.26 -1.27 -19.18
CA CYS A 49 -9.00 -0.09 -20.03
C CYS A 49 -8.97 -0.39 -21.53
N VAL A 50 -8.78 -1.65 -21.96
CA VAL A 50 -8.64 -1.98 -23.38
C VAL A 50 -9.70 -2.97 -23.85
N LEU A 51 -9.72 -4.22 -23.35
CA LEU A 51 -10.57 -5.28 -23.94
C LEU A 51 -12.06 -5.00 -23.76
N VAL A 52 -12.50 -4.72 -22.54
CA VAL A 52 -13.92 -4.49 -22.24
C VAL A 52 -14.43 -3.18 -22.85
N PRO A 53 -13.77 -2.01 -22.70
CA PRO A 53 -14.28 -0.76 -23.26
C PRO A 53 -14.25 -0.71 -24.80
N LEU A 54 -13.30 -1.40 -25.46
CA LEU A 54 -13.27 -1.50 -26.91
C LEU A 54 -14.11 -2.66 -27.47
N GLY A 55 -14.65 -3.53 -26.60
CA GLY A 55 -15.39 -4.73 -27.01
C GLY A 55 -14.52 -5.74 -27.78
N ILE A 56 -13.20 -5.67 -27.63
CA ILE A 56 -12.24 -6.52 -28.34
C ILE A 56 -12.03 -7.78 -27.51
N LEU A 57 -12.29 -8.95 -28.11
CA LEU A 57 -12.22 -10.30 -27.50
C LEU A 57 -13.18 -10.55 -26.33
N LEU A 58 -13.55 -9.53 -25.54
CA LEU A 58 -14.53 -9.61 -24.46
C LEU A 58 -15.75 -8.75 -24.80
N PRO A 59 -16.98 -9.25 -24.57
CA PRO A 59 -18.19 -8.44 -24.64
C PRO A 59 -18.12 -7.24 -23.68
N THR A 60 -18.67 -6.09 -24.08
CA THR A 60 -18.81 -4.90 -23.22
C THR A 60 -19.58 -5.21 -21.93
N GLU A 61 -20.52 -6.16 -21.99
CA GLU A 61 -21.33 -6.64 -20.86
C GLU A 61 -20.54 -7.47 -19.83
N THR A 62 -19.25 -7.74 -20.06
CA THR A 62 -18.41 -8.54 -19.16
C THR A 62 -18.20 -7.84 -17.82
N LEU A 63 -18.07 -6.50 -17.82
CA LEU A 63 -18.06 -5.67 -16.61
C LEU A 63 -19.42 -4.98 -16.39
N GLY A 64 -20.50 -5.60 -16.87
CA GLY A 64 -21.86 -5.12 -16.62
C GLY A 64 -22.18 -5.09 -15.12
N TYR A 65 -23.03 -4.13 -14.74
CA TYR A 65 -23.35 -3.84 -13.34
C TYR A 65 -23.76 -5.09 -12.54
N GLU A 66 -24.68 -5.92 -13.06
CA GLU A 66 -25.18 -7.11 -12.38
C GLU A 66 -24.10 -8.18 -12.12
N ARG A 67 -23.18 -8.38 -13.07
CA ARG A 67 -22.06 -9.33 -12.89
C ARG A 67 -21.09 -8.85 -11.84
N VAL A 68 -20.72 -7.57 -11.90
CA VAL A 68 -19.80 -6.96 -10.92
C VAL A 68 -20.45 -6.96 -9.54
N LEU A 69 -21.74 -6.64 -9.44
CA LEU A 69 -22.48 -6.69 -8.18
C LEU A 69 -22.52 -8.12 -7.62
N GLY A 70 -22.78 -9.13 -8.45
CA GLY A 70 -22.71 -10.53 -8.05
C GLY A 70 -21.32 -10.93 -7.54
N PHE A 71 -20.26 -10.47 -8.20
CA PHE A 71 -18.88 -10.71 -7.78
C PHE A 71 -18.54 -10.01 -6.46
N VAL A 72 -18.98 -8.75 -6.28
CA VAL A 72 -18.75 -7.96 -5.06
C VAL A 72 -19.52 -8.53 -3.87
N ARG A 73 -20.74 -9.04 -4.07
CA ARG A 73 -21.53 -9.69 -3.01
C ARG A 73 -20.90 -10.98 -2.51
N TRP A 74 -20.11 -11.66 -3.35
CA TRP A 74 -19.37 -12.84 -2.95
C TRP A 74 -18.17 -12.46 -2.07
N TRP A 75 -18.09 -13.03 -0.87
CA TRP A 75 -17.09 -12.64 0.15
C TRP A 75 -15.62 -12.65 -0.35
N PRO A 76 -15.14 -13.63 -1.16
CA PRO A 76 -13.78 -13.61 -1.69
C PRO A 76 -13.59 -12.55 -2.77
N GLY A 77 -14.64 -12.22 -3.54
CA GLY A 77 -14.60 -11.18 -4.56
C GLY A 77 -14.45 -9.80 -3.94
N ALA A 78 -15.21 -9.51 -2.88
CA ALA A 78 -15.02 -8.30 -2.07
C ALA A 78 -13.60 -8.20 -1.50
N LEU A 79 -13.08 -9.29 -0.90
CA LEU A 79 -11.71 -9.30 -0.36
C LEU A 79 -10.65 -9.11 -1.45
N ALA A 80 -10.83 -9.71 -2.62
CA ALA A 80 -9.91 -9.53 -3.75
C ALA A 80 -9.86 -8.05 -4.20
N ILE A 81 -11.02 -7.39 -4.31
CA ILE A 81 -11.10 -5.96 -4.64
C ILE A 81 -10.42 -5.12 -3.56
N LEU A 82 -10.73 -5.38 -2.30
CA LEU A 82 -10.12 -4.67 -1.18
C LEU A 82 -8.60 -4.83 -1.19
N ALA A 83 -8.10 -6.05 -1.40
CA ALA A 83 -6.67 -6.33 -1.48
C ALA A 83 -6.01 -5.59 -2.64
N VAL A 84 -6.57 -5.66 -3.85
CA VAL A 84 -6.04 -4.95 -5.02
C VAL A 84 -5.99 -3.45 -4.80
N VAL A 85 -7.11 -2.83 -4.38
CA VAL A 85 -7.20 -1.38 -4.18
C VAL A 85 -6.24 -0.92 -3.08
N SER A 86 -6.26 -1.59 -1.93
CA SER A 86 -5.43 -1.19 -0.78
C SER A 86 -3.95 -1.36 -1.10
N LEU A 87 -3.54 -2.53 -1.59
CA LEU A 87 -2.14 -2.85 -1.84
C LEU A 87 -1.55 -2.02 -2.99
N PHE A 88 -2.31 -1.76 -4.07
CA PHE A 88 -1.86 -0.86 -5.14
C PHE A 88 -1.67 0.55 -4.60
N MET A 89 -2.57 1.03 -3.74
CA MET A 89 -2.47 2.37 -3.17
C MET A 89 -1.27 2.50 -2.22
N PHE A 90 -1.05 1.54 -1.32
CA PHE A 90 0.13 1.52 -0.46
C PHE A 90 1.42 1.42 -1.28
N HIS A 91 1.44 0.63 -2.36
CA HIS A 91 2.59 0.55 -3.26
C HIS A 91 2.88 1.89 -3.96
N ALA A 92 1.85 2.48 -4.56
CA ALA A 92 1.96 3.74 -5.29
C ALA A 92 2.39 4.90 -4.38
N MET A 93 1.76 5.02 -3.21
CA MET A 93 2.06 6.09 -2.26
C MET A 93 3.44 5.96 -1.64
N HIS A 94 3.94 4.75 -1.38
CA HIS A 94 5.31 4.57 -0.93
C HIS A 94 6.32 5.08 -1.97
N ARG A 95 6.14 4.71 -3.26
CA ARG A 95 6.99 5.23 -4.34
C ARG A 95 6.86 6.75 -4.50
N LEU A 96 5.64 7.29 -4.50
CA LEU A 96 5.40 8.73 -4.63
C LEU A 96 6.03 9.53 -3.49
N CYS A 97 5.94 9.05 -2.26
CA CYS A 97 6.55 9.74 -1.12
C CYS A 97 8.08 9.74 -1.18
N HIS A 98 8.70 8.65 -1.64
CA HIS A 98 10.14 8.61 -1.89
C HIS A 98 10.53 9.48 -3.09
N SER A 99 9.78 9.44 -4.20
CA SER A 99 10.01 10.31 -5.34
C SER A 99 9.90 11.80 -4.97
N LEU A 100 8.92 12.19 -4.15
CA LEU A 100 8.79 13.57 -3.66
C LEU A 100 9.97 14.02 -2.81
N HIS A 101 10.53 13.12 -2.00
CA HIS A 101 11.78 13.37 -1.27
C HIS A 101 12.95 13.58 -2.24
N ASP A 102 13.05 12.78 -3.30
CA ASP A 102 14.12 12.88 -4.30
C ASP A 102 14.02 14.15 -5.15
N PHE A 103 12.82 14.71 -5.34
CA PHE A 103 12.58 15.98 -6.03
C PHE A 103 12.90 17.24 -5.19
N GLY A 104 13.44 17.08 -3.98
CA GLY A 104 13.92 18.20 -3.16
C GLY A 104 12.83 18.89 -2.33
N PHE A 105 11.61 18.35 -2.28
CA PHE A 105 10.68 18.73 -1.22
C PHE A 105 11.21 18.18 0.10
N HIS A 106 11.22 19.02 1.15
CA HIS A 106 11.53 18.58 2.50
C HIS A 106 10.39 17.66 2.99
N THR A 107 10.45 16.39 2.57
CA THR A 107 9.53 15.32 2.92
C THR A 107 9.76 14.94 4.38
N GLY A 108 9.38 15.85 5.29
CA GLY A 108 9.26 15.57 6.70
C GLY A 108 8.09 14.64 6.98
N ARG A 109 7.80 14.42 8.26
CA ARG A 109 6.66 13.59 8.72
C ARG A 109 5.31 13.96 8.06
N GLY A 110 5.13 15.21 7.64
CA GLY A 110 3.90 15.68 6.99
C GLY A 110 3.59 15.00 5.65
N ALA A 111 4.58 14.90 4.76
CA ALA A 111 4.39 14.28 3.45
C ALA A 111 4.11 12.77 3.58
N GLN A 112 4.85 12.09 4.47
CA GLN A 112 4.57 10.69 4.81
C GLN A 112 3.15 10.53 5.38
N LEU A 113 2.72 11.40 6.29
CA LEU A 113 1.38 11.36 6.87
C LEU A 113 0.30 11.56 5.81
N VAL A 114 0.50 12.47 4.85
CA VAL A 114 -0.45 12.70 3.75
C VAL A 114 -0.50 11.50 2.81
N CYS A 115 0.64 10.98 2.35
CA CYS A 115 0.69 9.81 1.47
C CYS A 115 0.04 8.57 2.10
N TYR A 116 0.48 8.19 3.31
CA TYR A 116 -0.03 6.99 3.98
C TYR A 116 -1.44 7.20 4.54
N GLY A 117 -1.78 8.42 4.99
CA GLY A 117 -3.12 8.78 5.40
C GLY A 117 -4.12 8.71 4.25
N PHE A 118 -3.73 9.18 3.05
CA PHE A 118 -4.53 9.05 1.85
C PHE A 118 -4.73 7.59 1.43
N ALA A 119 -3.67 6.77 1.48
CA ALA A 119 -3.78 5.34 1.21
C ALA A 119 -4.71 4.61 2.19
N ALA A 120 -4.60 4.93 3.49
CA ALA A 120 -5.49 4.40 4.51
C ALA A 120 -6.94 4.88 4.32
N LEU A 121 -7.14 6.16 3.98
CA LEU A 121 -8.47 6.72 3.72
C LEU A 121 -9.17 6.00 2.56
N ILE A 122 -8.48 5.79 1.44
CA ILE A 122 -9.03 5.05 0.30
C ILE A 122 -9.36 3.61 0.69
N THR A 123 -8.49 2.95 1.44
CA THR A 123 -8.71 1.58 1.94
C THR A 123 -9.98 1.52 2.80
N ILE A 124 -10.16 2.47 3.72
CA ILE A 124 -11.34 2.55 4.59
C ILE A 124 -12.60 2.80 3.75
N ILE A 125 -12.58 3.76 2.82
CA ILE A 125 -13.73 4.05 1.95
C ILE A 125 -14.09 2.80 1.14
N CYS A 126 -13.10 2.11 0.56
CA CYS A 126 -13.32 0.88 -0.19
C CYS A 126 -13.98 -0.20 0.69
N ALA A 127 -13.48 -0.41 1.91
CA ALA A 127 -14.06 -1.36 2.84
C ALA A 127 -15.51 -0.99 3.24
N LEU A 128 -15.80 0.29 3.46
CA LEU A 128 -17.14 0.78 3.79
C LEU A 128 -18.12 0.56 2.63
N VAL A 129 -17.70 0.87 1.40
CA VAL A 129 -18.51 0.64 0.19
C VAL A 129 -18.79 -0.84 0.01
N LEU A 130 -17.77 -1.69 0.09
CA LEU A 130 -17.94 -3.14 -0.04
C LEU A 130 -18.88 -3.71 1.03
N ARG A 131 -18.74 -3.25 2.28
CA ARG A 131 -19.65 -3.64 3.37
C ARG A 131 -21.09 -3.19 3.13
N SER A 132 -21.30 -2.01 2.56
CA SER A 132 -22.65 -1.49 2.28
C SER A 132 -23.39 -2.24 1.16
N LEU A 133 -22.65 -3.01 0.35
CA LEU A 133 -23.18 -3.78 -0.79
C LEU A 133 -23.51 -5.24 -0.43
N GLN A 134 -23.15 -5.69 0.78
CA GLN A 134 -23.51 -6.99 1.33
C GLN A 134 -24.89 -6.95 1.99
#